data_AF-A0A6N8CPX0-F1
#
_entry.id   AF-A0A6N8CPX0-F1
#
_cell.length_a   1.000
_cell.length_b   1.000
_cell.length_c   1.000
_cell.angle_alpha   90.00
_cell.angle_beta   90.00
_cell.angle_gamma   90.00
#
_symmetry.space_group_name_H-M   'P 1'
#
loop_
_entity.id
_entity.type
_entity.pdbx_description
1 polymer ?
#
loop_
_entity_poly.entity_id
_entity_poly.type
_entity_poly.pdbx_seq_one_letter_code
_entity_poly.pdbx_strand_id
1 'polypeptide(L)' 'MILVRCIRNVFERSLDLPIEWTDRCLFKKDYFYMVEEDEEGKWLTRDEENELHIIADGHNTLDLDDWFHEHFILL' A
#
# COMPACT_ATOMS: atom_id res chain seq x y z
N MET A 1 -8.07 -7.93 -9.89
CA MET A 1 -8.18 -6.57 -9.32
C MET A 1 -9.09 -6.64 -8.09
N ILE A 2 -8.64 -6.11 -6.96
CA ILE A 2 -9.33 -6.14 -5.67
C ILE A 2 -9.42 -4.72 -5.12
N LEU A 3 -10.55 -4.36 -4.51
CA LEU A 3 -10.70 -3.05 -3.86
C LEU A 3 -10.32 -3.18 -2.38
N VAL A 4 -9.44 -2.29 -1.91
CA VAL A 4 -9.02 -2.24 -0.51
C VAL A 4 -9.29 -0.86 0.07
N ARG A 5 -9.54 -0.78 1.37
CA ARG A 5 -9.62 0.51 2.08
C ARG A 5 -8.38 0.70 2.92
N CYS A 6 -7.74 1.84 2.77
CA CYS A 6 -6.63 2.23 3.64
C CYS A 6 -7.17 2.65 5.01
N ILE A 7 -6.65 2.05 6.09
CA ILE A 7 -7.10 2.31 7.47
C ILE A 7 -6.20 3.30 8.22
N ARG A 8 -5.02 3.62 7.67
CA ARG A 8 -4.04 4.55 8.24
C ARG A 8 -3.24 5.24 7.15
N ASN A 9 -2.97 6.55 7.30
CA ASN A 9 -2.12 7.27 6.36
C ASN A 9 -0.75 6.60 6.22
N VAL A 10 -0.36 6.32 4.99
CA VAL A 10 0.96 5.81 4.63
C VAL A 10 1.76 6.95 3.99
N PHE A 11 2.99 7.11 4.45
CA PHE A 11 3.91 8.14 3.98
C PHE A 11 5.12 7.49 3.33
N GLU A 12 5.69 8.17 2.34
CA GLU A 12 6.89 7.71 1.64
C GLU A 12 8.07 7.65 2.60
N ARG A 13 8.59 6.45 2.89
CA ARG A 13 9.73 6.30 3.79
C ARG A 13 11.03 6.61 3.03
N SER A 14 11.59 7.78 3.25
CA SER A 14 12.97 8.07 2.82
C SER A 14 13.96 7.40 3.78
N LEU A 15 14.91 6.62 3.25
CA LEU A 15 15.96 5.97 4.04
C LEU A 15 16.93 6.98 4.69
N ASP A 16 16.99 8.20 4.16
CA ASP A 16 17.92 9.25 4.57
C ASP A 16 17.29 10.30 5.50
N LEU A 17 15.97 10.25 5.73
CA LEU A 17 15.26 11.23 6.53
C LEU A 17 14.42 10.55 7.62
N PRO A 18 14.29 11.15 8.82
CA PRO A 18 13.31 10.73 9.80
C PRO A 18 11.91 10.67 9.16
N ILE A 19 11.07 9.70 9.57
CA ILE A 19 9.67 9.55 9.09
C ILE A 19 8.88 10.87 9.22
N GLU A 20 9.28 11.74 10.14
CA GLU A 20 8.69 13.06 10.38
C GLU A 20 9.00 14.12 9.31
N TRP A 21 9.85 13.83 8.32
CA TRP A 21 10.33 14.80 7.31
C TRP A 21 9.88 14.52 5.87
N THR A 22 9.07 13.48 5.65
CA THR A 22 8.44 13.22 4.36
C THR A 22 7.00 13.71 4.37
N ASP A 23 6.72 14.80 3.65
CA ASP A 23 5.37 15.34 3.52
C ASP A 23 4.51 14.53 2.52
N ARG A 24 5.10 13.53 1.84
CA ARG A 24 4.43 12.79 0.78
C ARG A 24 3.61 11.64 1.33
N CYS A 25 2.31 11.89 1.48
CA CYS A 25 1.33 10.86 1.79
C CYS A 25 1.01 10.05 0.53
N LEU A 26 1.41 8.77 0.52
CA LEU A 26 1.14 7.83 -0.57
C LEU A 26 -0.30 7.33 -0.52
N PHE A 27 -0.76 6.93 0.66
CA PHE A 27 -2.11 6.40 0.86
C PHE A 27 -2.81 7.13 2.00
N LYS A 28 -4.02 7.60 1.74
CA LYS A 28 -4.83 8.33 2.72
C LYS A 28 -5.76 7.37 3.46
N LYS A 29 -5.87 7.55 4.77
CA LYS A 29 -6.85 6.87 5.58
C LYS A 29 -8.26 7.11 5.03
N ASP A 30 -9.07 6.06 5.08
CA ASP A 30 -10.45 5.98 4.61
C ASP A 30 -10.64 6.11 3.08
N TYR A 31 -9.55 6.17 2.32
CA TYR A 31 -9.59 6.11 0.85
C TYR A 31 -9.53 4.67 0.36
N PHE A 32 -10.02 4.47 -0.87
CA PHE A 32 -10.08 3.18 -1.52
C PHE A 32 -9.06 3.10 -2.64
N TYR A 33 -8.41 1.94 -2.75
CA TYR A 33 -7.33 1.70 -3.68
C TYR A 33 -7.56 0.38 -4.42
N MET A 34 -7.19 0.38 -5.70
CA MET A 34 -7.29 -0.81 -6.55
C MET A 34 -5.97 -1.57 -6.51
N VAL A 35 -6.04 -2.83 -6.10
CA VAL A 35 -4.89 -3.72 -5.99
C VAL A 35 -4.90 -4.73 -7.13
N GLU A 36 -3.74 -4.94 -7.73
CA GLU A 36 -3.49 -5.90 -8.78
C GLU A 36 -2.30 -6.78 -8.41
N GLU A 37 -2.29 -8.02 -8.89
CA GLU A 37 -1.15 -8.93 -8.75
C GLU A 37 -0.31 -8.84 -10.03
N ASP A 38 1.01 -8.75 -9.91
CA ASP A 38 1.92 -8.82 -11.06
C ASP A 38 2.28 -10.26 -11.46
N GLU A 39 3.07 -10.41 -12.52
CA GLU A 39 3.52 -11.70 -13.02
C GLU A 39 4.46 -12.45 -12.06
N GLU A 40 5.03 -11.75 -11.07
CA GLU A 40 5.90 -12.30 -10.02
C GLU A 40 5.13 -12.65 -8.74
N GLY A 41 3.81 -12.39 -8.68
CA GLY A 41 2.97 -12.65 -7.51
C GLY A 41 3.00 -11.55 -6.45
N LYS A 42 3.48 -10.35 -6.80
CA LYS A 42 3.47 -9.18 -5.91
C LYS A 42 2.18 -8.41 -6.07
N TRP A 43 1.71 -7.88 -4.95
CA TRP A 43 0.50 -7.07 -4.92
C TRP A 43 0.86 -5.60 -5.02
N LEU A 44 0.29 -4.95 -6.00
CA LEU A 44 0.58 -3.58 -6.41
C LEU A 44 -0.67 -2.72 -6.29
N THR A 45 -0.49 -1.47 -5.91
CA THR A 45 -1.54 -0.45 -5.97
C THR A 45 -0.98 0.86 -6.50
N ARG A 46 -1.88 1.78 -6.86
CA ARG A 46 -1.52 3.13 -7.27
C ARG A 46 -1.83 4.15 -6.18
N ASP A 47 -0.96 5.12 -6.01
CA ASP A 47 -1.20 6.28 -5.15
C ASP A 47 -2.03 7.37 -5.86
N GLU A 48 -2.21 8.51 -5.19
CA GLU A 48 -2.94 9.67 -5.70
C GLU A 48 -2.28 10.32 -6.93
N GLU A 49 -1.00 10.06 -7.18
CA GLU A 49 -0.22 10.57 -8.30
C GLU A 49 -0.09 9.53 -9.45
N ASN A 50 -0.82 8.41 -9.35
CA ASN A 50 -0.78 7.25 -10.25
C ASN A 50 0.54 6.46 -10.24
N GLU A 51 1.40 6.69 -9.25
CA GLU A 51 2.62 5.91 -9.10
C GLU A 51 2.31 4.54 -8.50
N LEU A 52 3.05 3.54 -8.99
CA LEU A 52 2.82 2.14 -8.64
C LEU A 52 3.68 1.76 -7.43
N HIS A 53 3.06 1.15 -6.42
CA HIS A 53 3.71 0.74 -5.18
C HIS A 53 3.39 -0.70 -4.84
N ILE A 54 4.38 -1.43 -4.31
CA ILE A 54 4.20 -2.78 -3.79
C ILE A 54 3.63 -2.68 -2.37
N ILE A 55 2.55 -3.41 -2.11
CA ILE A 55 1.88 -3.47 -0.80
C ILE A 55 1.91 -4.85 -0.16
N ALA A 56 2.30 -5.89 -0.90
CA ALA A 56 2.68 -7.20 -0.38
C ALA A 56 3.59 -7.90 -1.39
N ASP A 57 4.62 -8.61 -0.91
CA ASP A 57 5.64 -9.30 -1.72
C ASP A 57 5.53 -10.83 -1.63
N GLY A 58 4.41 -11.33 -1.09
CA GLY A 58 4.18 -12.76 -0.90
C GLY A 58 3.30 -13.36 -1.99
N HIS A 59 3.68 -14.53 -2.49
CA HIS A 59 2.83 -15.45 -3.28
C HIS A 59 1.57 -15.96 -2.54
N ASN A 60 1.38 -15.53 -1.29
CA ASN A 60 0.24 -15.89 -0.46
C ASN A 60 -0.87 -14.85 -0.58
N THR A 61 -2.01 -15.18 0.01
CA THR A 61 -3.18 -14.33 0.11
C THR A 61 -2.83 -12.98 0.77
N LEU A 62 -3.30 -11.88 0.18
CA LEU A 62 -3.03 -10.49 0.61
C LEU A 62 -3.36 -10.22 2.09
N ASP A 63 -4.29 -10.95 2.68
CA ASP A 63 -4.71 -10.84 4.08
C ASP A 63 -3.68 -11.38 5.10
N LEU A 64 -2.67 -12.12 4.64
CA LEU A 64 -1.61 -12.69 5.47
C LEU A 64 -0.35 -11.82 5.53
N ASP A 65 -0.26 -10.75 4.73
CA ASP A 65 0.86 -9.83 4.78
C ASP A 65 0.70 -8.86 5.96
N ASP A 66 1.68 -8.87 6.87
CA ASP A 66 1.65 -8.04 8.09
C ASP A 66 1.57 -6.55 7.75
N TRP A 67 2.34 -6.10 6.75
CA TRP A 67 2.34 -4.69 6.35
C TRP A 67 1.00 -4.31 5.73
N PHE A 68 0.43 -5.17 4.88
CA PHE A 68 -0.90 -4.96 4.33
C PHE A 68 -1.94 -4.86 5.44
N HIS A 69 -1.95 -5.77 6.41
CA HIS A 69 -2.92 -5.81 7.50
C HIS A 69 -2.85 -4.56 8.40
N GLU A 70 -1.66 -3.99 8.59
CA GLU A 70 -1.47 -2.76 9.36
C GLU A 70 -2.02 -1.50 8.68
N HIS A 71 -2.11 -1.49 7.34
CA HIS A 71 -2.41 -0.29 6.56
C HIS A 71 -3.69 -0.38 5.72
N PHE A 72 -4.18 -1.57 5.41
CA PHE A 72 -5.31 -1.82 4.53
C PHE A 72 -6.24 -2.91 5.04
N ILE A 73 -7.48 -2.88 4.55
CA ILE A 73 -8.45 -3.97 4.70
C ILE A 73 -9.06 -4.31 3.35
N LEU A 74 -9.33 -5.60 3.15
CA LEU A 74 -10.12 -6.10 2.02
C LEU A 74 -11.60 -5.72 2.18
N LEU A 75 -12.29 -5.51 1.06
CA LEU A 75 -13.73 -5.22 0.99
C LEU A 75 -14.49 -6.29 0.21
#